data_AF-A0A2D6P8N2-F1
#
_entry.id   AF-A0A2D6P8N2-F1
#
_cell.length_a   1.000
_cell.length_b   1.000
_cell.length_c   1.000
_cell.angle_alpha   90.00
_cell.angle_beta   90.00
_cell.angle_gamma   90.00
#
_symmetry.space_group_name_H-M   'P 1'
#
loop_
_entity.id
_entity.type
_entity.pdbx_description
1 polymer ?
#
loop_
_entity_poly.entity_id
_entity_poly.type
_entity_poly.pdbx_seq_one_letter_code
_entity_poly.pdbx_strand_id
1 'polypeptide(L)'
;MAISRISGNQISTSTEAIISTLSFLNQTSVLRIPAGTQANRPTGVSVGTIRFNTDVDAAEIYKADDGTGSAGWSPISGGGPSLGSDSVIRTNPNTISENITVGPSAGTEFANGMSAGPMTIGNGYTITIESGGAWSVR
;
A
#
# COMPACT_ATOMS: atom_id res chain seq x y z
N MET A 1 -17.07 27.08 28.78
CA MET A 1 -16.38 27.02 27.48
C MET A 1 -17.13 26.00 26.63
N ALA A 2 -17.84 26.41 25.59
CA ALA A 2 -18.58 25.47 24.76
C ALA A 2 -17.57 24.70 23.91
N ILE A 3 -17.43 23.40 24.16
CA ILE A 3 -16.70 22.52 23.24
C ILE A 3 -17.52 22.50 21.94
N SER A 4 -16.96 23.03 20.86
CA SER A 4 -17.54 22.85 19.53
C SER A 4 -17.44 21.37 19.20
N ARG A 5 -18.56 20.66 19.28
CA ARG A 5 -18.65 19.25 18.91
C ARG A 5 -19.00 19.21 17.43
N ILE A 6 -18.15 18.61 16.62
CA ILE A 6 -18.54 18.18 15.28
C ILE A 6 -19.48 16.99 15.48
N SER A 7 -20.78 17.22 15.36
CA SER A 7 -21.80 16.17 15.45
C SER A 7 -22.67 16.19 14.20
N GLY A 8 -22.80 15.03 13.56
CA GLY A 8 -23.61 14.86 12.34
C GLY A 8 -22.78 14.81 11.05
N ASN A 9 -23.47 14.85 9.92
CA ASN A 9 -22.95 14.68 8.56
C ASN A 9 -22.79 16.00 7.80
N GLN A 10 -22.71 17.13 8.51
CA GLN A 10 -22.63 18.48 7.94
C GLN A 10 -21.26 19.11 8.16
N ILE A 11 -20.21 18.42 7.70
CA ILE A 11 -18.88 19.02 7.57
C ILE A 11 -18.74 19.45 6.12
N SER A 12 -18.39 20.71 5.87
CA SER A 12 -18.09 21.17 4.51
C SER A 12 -16.94 20.34 3.92
N THR A 13 -16.99 20.04 2.63
CA THR A 13 -15.89 19.35 1.93
C THR A 13 -14.59 20.18 1.92
N SER A 14 -14.68 21.48 2.22
CA SER A 14 -13.54 22.39 2.38
C SER A 14 -13.01 22.48 3.81
N THR A 15 -13.59 21.77 4.78
CA THR A 15 -13.15 21.83 6.17
C THR A 15 -11.99 20.89 6.40
N GLU A 16 -10.84 21.45 6.80
CA GLU A 16 -9.72 20.68 7.31
C GLU A 16 -9.88 20.47 8.82
N ALA A 17 -9.80 19.22 9.27
CA ALA A 17 -9.71 18.89 10.68
C ALA A 17 -8.24 18.80 11.08
N ILE A 18 -7.72 19.85 11.74
CA ILE A 18 -6.36 19.83 12.30
C ILE A 18 -6.43 19.25 13.71
N ILE A 19 -5.96 18.01 13.87
CA ILE A 19 -5.84 17.35 15.17
C ILE A 19 -4.43 17.58 15.70
N SER A 20 -4.26 18.52 16.62
CA SER A 20 -2.96 18.73 17.29
C SER A 20 -2.67 17.64 18.33
N THR A 21 -3.71 17.10 18.98
CA THR A 21 -3.62 15.95 19.90
C THR A 21 -4.97 15.23 19.96
N LEU A 22 -4.96 13.91 19.90
CA LEU A 22 -6.11 13.05 20.16
C LEU A 22 -5.74 12.01 21.20
N SER A 23 -6.44 12.04 22.34
CA SER A 23 -6.28 11.06 23.42
C SER A 23 -7.64 10.55 23.85
N PHE A 24 -7.80 9.24 23.96
CA PHE A 24 -9.02 8.63 24.48
C PHE A 24 -8.93 8.49 26.00
N LEU A 25 -10.00 8.86 26.71
CA LEU A 25 -10.06 8.76 28.18
C LEU A 25 -10.30 7.33 28.69
N ASN A 26 -10.71 6.42 27.80
CA ASN A 26 -10.94 5.01 28.11
C ASN A 26 -10.14 4.11 27.17
N GLN A 27 -9.96 2.86 27.57
CA GLN A 27 -9.12 1.88 26.84
C GLN A 27 -9.84 1.22 25.63
N THR A 28 -11.09 1.58 25.35
CA THR A 28 -11.94 0.88 24.36
C THR A 28 -12.39 1.76 23.20
N SER A 29 -12.18 3.07 23.25
CA SER A 29 -12.49 3.96 22.15
C SER A 29 -11.48 3.79 21.01
N VAL A 30 -11.99 3.89 19.78
CA VAL A 30 -11.20 3.74 18.55
C VAL A 30 -11.36 4.97 17.66
N LEU A 31 -10.30 5.31 16.94
CA LEU A 31 -10.41 6.19 15.78
C LEU A 31 -10.81 5.33 14.57
N ARG A 32 -12.03 5.51 14.07
CA ARG A 32 -12.47 4.83 12.85
C ARG A 32 -12.19 5.72 11.64
N ILE A 33 -11.43 5.20 10.69
CA ILE A 33 -11.23 5.82 9.36
C ILE A 33 -12.34 5.37 8.39
N PRO A 34 -12.62 6.13 7.31
CA PRO A 34 -13.56 5.71 6.28
C PRO A 34 -13.22 4.32 5.75
N ALA A 35 -14.23 3.48 5.53
CA ALA A 35 -14.06 2.11 5.04
C ALA A 35 -15.01 1.83 3.88
N GLY A 36 -14.56 1.06 2.89
CA GLY A 36 -15.41 0.57 1.81
C GLY A 36 -14.63 -0.23 0.77
N THR A 37 -15.31 -0.65 -0.28
CA THR A 37 -14.69 -1.42 -1.37
C THR A 37 -13.73 -0.56 -2.19
N GLN A 38 -13.00 -1.19 -3.11
CA GLN A 38 -12.15 -0.54 -4.09
C GLN A 38 -12.98 0.36 -5.04
N ALA A 39 -14.22 -0.03 -5.37
CA ALA A 39 -15.16 0.79 -6.13
C ALA A 39 -15.65 2.04 -5.37
N ASN A 40 -15.52 2.05 -4.03
CA ASN A 40 -15.87 3.21 -3.21
C ASN A 40 -14.69 4.17 -2.96
N ARG A 41 -13.57 4.03 -3.69
CA ARG A 41 -12.44 4.96 -3.61
C ARG A 41 -12.88 6.36 -4.00
N PRO A 42 -12.75 7.37 -3.12
CA PRO A 42 -13.07 8.74 -3.50
C PRO A 42 -12.03 9.28 -4.48
N THR A 43 -12.48 10.14 -5.38
CA THR A 43 -11.67 10.86 -6.37
C THR A 43 -11.49 12.32 -5.96
N GLY A 44 -10.44 12.97 -6.46
CA GLY A 44 -10.20 14.40 -6.17
C GLY A 44 -9.81 14.67 -4.71
N VAL A 45 -9.23 13.69 -4.03
CA VAL A 45 -8.73 13.82 -2.66
C VAL A 45 -7.28 14.29 -2.64
N SER A 46 -6.86 14.92 -1.54
CA SER A 46 -5.47 15.33 -1.33
C SER A 46 -4.56 14.16 -1.01
N VAL A 47 -3.28 14.28 -1.36
CA VAL A 47 -2.22 13.36 -0.93
C VAL A 47 -2.19 13.28 0.61
N GLY A 48 -2.01 12.07 1.14
CA GLY A 48 -2.06 11.80 2.58
C GLY A 48 -3.43 11.34 3.09
N THR A 49 -4.47 11.32 2.24
CA THR A 49 -5.79 10.80 2.62
C THR A 49 -5.71 9.30 2.92
N ILE A 50 -6.23 8.85 4.06
CA ILE A 50 -6.22 7.44 4.49
C ILE A 50 -7.66 6.89 4.56
N ARG A 51 -7.84 5.64 4.10
CA ARG A 51 -9.08 4.86 4.26
C ARG A 51 -8.78 3.37 4.44
N PHE A 52 -9.79 2.59 4.78
CA PHE A 52 -9.72 1.13 4.82
C PHE A 52 -10.42 0.53 3.59
N ASN A 53 -9.74 -0.36 2.89
CA ASN A 53 -10.26 -1.08 1.73
C ASN A 53 -10.72 -2.49 2.13
N THR A 54 -12.02 -2.74 2.06
CA THR A 54 -12.60 -4.02 2.49
C THR A 54 -12.36 -5.16 1.51
N ASP A 55 -11.99 -4.89 0.26
CA ASP A 55 -11.75 -5.95 -0.73
C ASP A 55 -10.37 -6.59 -0.55
N VAL A 56 -9.40 -5.81 -0.07
CA VAL A 56 -8.01 -6.25 0.17
C VAL A 56 -7.65 -6.31 1.66
N ASP A 57 -8.64 -6.10 2.53
CA ASP A 57 -8.51 -6.10 4.00
C ASP A 57 -7.31 -5.28 4.52
N ALA A 58 -7.13 -4.08 3.95
CA ALA A 58 -5.96 -3.25 4.23
C ALA A 58 -6.29 -1.77 4.30
N ALA A 59 -5.55 -1.04 5.13
CA ALA A 59 -5.52 0.42 5.04
C ALA A 59 -4.79 0.86 3.76
N GLU A 60 -5.31 1.88 3.11
CA GLU A 60 -4.75 2.48 1.90
C GLU A 60 -4.61 4.00 2.08
N ILE A 61 -3.58 4.56 1.45
CA ILE A 61 -3.26 5.99 1.43
C ILE A 61 -3.25 6.50 -0.01
N TYR A 62 -3.78 7.70 -0.21
CA TYR A 62 -3.65 8.41 -1.48
C TYR A 62 -2.26 9.06 -1.51
N LYS A 63 -1.36 8.54 -2.35
CA LYS A 63 0.03 9.01 -2.47
C LYS A 63 0.24 9.78 -3.79
N ALA A 64 1.25 10.63 -3.82
CA ALA A 64 1.56 11.49 -4.98
C ALA A 64 1.99 10.69 -6.22
N ASP A 65 2.57 9.51 -6.00
CA ASP A 65 2.90 8.52 -7.03
C ASP A 65 2.52 7.15 -6.47
N ASP A 66 1.55 6.47 -7.07
CA ASP A 66 1.07 5.18 -6.63
C ASP A 66 1.98 3.98 -6.97
N GLY A 67 3.03 4.23 -7.75
CA GLY A 67 3.85 3.22 -8.43
C GLY A 67 3.66 3.24 -9.95
N THR A 68 2.74 4.06 -10.48
CA THR A 68 2.50 4.26 -11.91
C THR A 68 3.08 5.57 -12.47
N GLY A 69 3.76 6.37 -11.63
CA GLY A 69 4.21 7.72 -11.99
C GLY A 69 3.10 8.77 -11.89
N SER A 70 1.99 8.45 -11.21
CA SER A 70 0.82 9.32 -11.05
C SER A 70 0.17 9.12 -9.68
N ALA A 71 -0.57 10.13 -9.20
CA ALA A 71 -1.23 10.05 -7.90
C ALA A 71 -2.32 8.98 -7.88
N GLY A 72 -2.38 8.22 -6.79
CA GLY A 72 -3.31 7.10 -6.69
C GLY A 72 -3.36 6.45 -5.31
N TRP A 73 -4.29 5.50 -5.17
CA TRP A 73 -4.52 4.74 -3.94
C TRP A 73 -3.56 3.56 -3.86
N SER A 74 -2.79 3.50 -2.78
CA SER A 74 -1.86 2.41 -2.50
C SER A 74 -2.09 1.83 -1.10
N PRO A 75 -1.94 0.52 -0.90
CA PRO A 75 -1.90 -0.06 0.45
C PRO A 75 -0.81 0.62 1.30
N ILE A 76 -1.10 0.78 2.60
CA ILE A 76 -0.13 1.21 3.62
C ILE A 76 0.77 0.03 4.03
N SER A 77 0.37 -1.21 3.75
CA SER A 77 1.19 -2.40 3.94
C SER A 77 2.22 -2.54 2.81
N GLY A 78 3.51 -2.37 3.12
CA GLY A 78 4.62 -2.50 2.17
C GLY A 78 5.26 -3.89 2.09
N GLY A 79 4.70 -4.91 2.75
CA GLY A 79 5.28 -6.25 2.79
C GLY A 79 4.79 -7.13 1.65
N GLY A 80 5.70 -7.63 0.82
CA GLY A 80 5.44 -8.80 -0.01
C GLY A 80 5.13 -10.05 0.84
N PRO A 81 4.63 -11.13 0.25
CA PRO A 81 4.13 -12.28 1.00
C PRO A 81 5.19 -12.89 1.92
N SER A 82 4.79 -13.16 3.16
CA SER A 82 5.68 -13.69 4.21
C SER A 82 4.92 -14.60 5.18
N LEU A 83 5.66 -15.41 5.93
CA LEU A 83 5.16 -16.28 7.00
C LEU A 83 5.83 -15.94 8.33
N GLY A 84 5.07 -16.10 9.42
CA GLY A 84 5.47 -15.72 10.78
C GLY A 84 5.06 -14.29 11.13
N SER A 85 4.76 -14.04 12.41
CA SER A 85 4.31 -12.73 12.92
C SER A 85 5.27 -11.59 12.56
N ASP A 86 6.55 -11.89 12.42
CA ASP A 86 7.61 -10.93 12.10
C ASP A 86 8.13 -11.07 10.66
N SER A 87 7.34 -11.65 9.75
CA SER A 87 7.75 -11.94 8.37
C SER A 87 9.07 -12.74 8.29
N VAL A 88 9.28 -13.66 9.24
CA VAL A 88 10.50 -14.45 9.42
C VAL A 88 10.91 -15.19 8.14
N ILE A 89 9.92 -15.61 7.36
CA ILE A 89 10.15 -16.25 6.06
C ILE A 89 9.51 -15.38 4.98
N ARG A 90 10.32 -14.85 4.06
CA ARG A 90 9.81 -14.22 2.83
C ARG A 90 9.50 -15.32 1.82
N THR A 91 8.37 -15.18 1.14
CA THR A 91 7.89 -16.18 0.19
C THR A 91 7.67 -15.54 -1.17
N ASN A 92 7.64 -16.37 -2.21
CA ASN A 92 7.24 -16.00 -3.56
C ASN A 92 6.33 -17.10 -4.12
N PRO A 93 5.43 -16.78 -5.06
CA PRO A 93 4.65 -17.79 -5.76
C PRO A 93 5.54 -18.68 -6.64
N ASN A 94 5.03 -19.88 -6.98
CA ASN A 94 5.70 -20.82 -7.89
C ASN A 94 5.66 -20.37 -9.36
N THR A 95 4.75 -19.46 -9.70
CA THR A 95 4.56 -18.96 -11.06
C THR A 95 4.58 -17.44 -11.07
N ILE A 96 5.47 -16.86 -11.87
CA ILE A 96 5.47 -15.41 -12.14
C ILE A 96 4.52 -15.15 -13.31
N SER A 97 3.50 -14.32 -13.09
CA SER A 97 2.46 -14.00 -14.09
C SER A 97 2.46 -12.51 -14.45
N GLU A 98 3.65 -11.92 -14.52
CA GLU A 98 3.86 -10.50 -14.81
C GLU A 98 5.24 -10.27 -15.44
N ASN A 99 5.42 -9.14 -16.11
CA ASN A 99 6.72 -8.71 -16.60
C ASN A 99 7.47 -8.00 -15.47
N ILE A 100 8.71 -8.41 -15.20
CA ILE A 100 9.55 -7.82 -14.15
C ILE A 100 10.87 -7.38 -14.74
N THR A 101 11.29 -6.16 -14.40
CA THR A 101 12.64 -5.66 -14.67
C THR A 101 13.43 -5.63 -13.38
N VAL A 102 14.58 -6.30 -13.36
CA VAL A 102 15.57 -6.22 -12.28
C VAL A 102 16.74 -5.41 -12.80
N GLY A 103 16.82 -4.16 -12.36
CA GLY A 103 17.82 -3.25 -12.87
C GLY A 103 17.54 -1.79 -12.57
N PRO A 104 18.50 -0.90 -12.88
CA PRO A 104 18.43 0.51 -12.52
C PRO A 104 17.23 1.26 -13.09
N SER A 105 16.63 0.82 -14.21
CA SER A 105 15.45 1.50 -14.77
C SER A 105 14.18 1.33 -13.92
N ALA A 106 14.11 0.25 -13.13
CA ALA A 106 13.05 0.06 -12.13
C ALA A 106 13.27 0.93 -10.89
N GLY A 107 14.51 1.41 -10.66
CA GLY A 107 14.97 2.09 -9.45
C GLY A 107 16.25 1.45 -8.92
N THR A 108 17.14 2.26 -8.36
CA THR A 108 18.48 1.80 -7.90
C THR A 108 18.41 0.72 -6.82
N GLU A 109 17.37 0.74 -6.01
CA GLU A 109 17.06 -0.23 -4.96
C GLU A 109 16.62 -1.61 -5.49
N PHE A 110 16.25 -1.70 -6.77
CA PHE A 110 15.79 -2.94 -7.43
C PHE A 110 16.88 -3.60 -8.28
N ALA A 111 18.13 -3.16 -8.16
CA ALA A 111 19.26 -3.78 -8.88
C ALA A 111 19.55 -5.21 -8.42
N ASN A 112 19.15 -5.62 -7.21
CA ASN A 112 19.43 -6.95 -6.69
C ASN A 112 18.16 -7.60 -6.13
N GLY A 113 17.79 -8.77 -6.67
CA GLY A 113 16.61 -9.52 -6.26
C GLY A 113 16.91 -10.98 -5.90
N MET A 114 16.04 -11.59 -5.12
CA MET A 114 16.10 -13.02 -4.82
C MET A 114 14.72 -13.70 -4.86
N SER A 115 14.71 -14.99 -5.17
CA SER A 115 13.54 -15.85 -5.10
C SER A 115 13.94 -17.25 -4.62
N ALA A 116 12.96 -18.01 -4.13
CA ALA A 116 13.16 -19.37 -3.62
C ALA A 116 12.29 -20.39 -4.39
N GLY A 117 12.85 -21.58 -4.57
CA GLY A 117 12.20 -22.78 -5.10
C GLY A 117 12.37 -22.99 -6.61
N PRO A 118 11.88 -24.15 -7.12
CA PRO A 118 11.59 -24.28 -8.53
C PRO A 118 10.47 -23.29 -8.88
N MET A 119 10.69 -22.50 -9.92
CA MET A 119 9.77 -21.45 -10.31
C MET A 119 9.65 -21.38 -11.82
N THR A 120 8.45 -21.01 -12.28
CA THR A 120 8.11 -20.94 -13.70
C THR A 120 7.72 -19.51 -14.06
N ILE A 121 8.24 -19.01 -15.18
CA ILE A 121 7.74 -17.78 -15.79
C ILE A 121 6.53 -18.17 -16.65
N GLY A 122 5.38 -17.57 -16.38
CA GLY A 122 4.14 -17.84 -17.10
C GLY A 122 4.25 -17.48 -18.58
N ASN A 123 3.43 -18.12 -19.42
CA ASN A 123 3.45 -17.87 -20.86
C ASN A 123 3.12 -16.39 -21.17
N GLY A 124 3.91 -15.77 -22.04
CA GLY A 124 3.74 -14.36 -22.42
C GLY A 124 4.37 -13.35 -21.46
N TYR A 125 5.05 -13.80 -20.40
CA TYR A 125 5.77 -12.94 -19.46
C TYR A 125 7.28 -13.08 -19.57
N THR A 126 8.00 -12.01 -19.21
CA THR A 126 9.47 -11.95 -19.26
C THR A 126 10.05 -11.38 -17.97
N ILE A 127 11.21 -11.92 -17.58
CA ILE A 127 12.08 -11.30 -16.57
C ILE A 127 13.27 -10.70 -17.29
N THR A 128 13.39 -9.38 -17.24
CA THR A 128 14.51 -8.64 -17.84
C THR A 128 15.52 -8.31 -16.76
N ILE A 129 16.73 -8.87 -16.86
CA ILE A 129 17.86 -8.50 -16.01
C ILE A 129 18.70 -7.49 -16.77
N GLU A 130 18.71 -6.23 -16.32
CA GLU A 130 19.47 -5.17 -16.99
C GLU A 130 20.96 -5.22 -16.61
N SER A 131 21.77 -4.47 -17.34
CA SER A 131 23.16 -4.23 -16.92
C SER A 131 23.19 -3.58 -15.54
N GLY A 132 23.93 -4.19 -14.61
CA GLY A 132 23.97 -3.79 -13.20
C GLY A 132 22.86 -4.43 -12.34
N GLY A 133 21.98 -5.22 -12.94
CA GLY A 133 20.99 -6.05 -12.26
C GLY A 133 21.52 -7.45 -11.93
N ALA A 134 21.02 -8.05 -10.85
CA ALA A 134 21.25 -9.45 -10.50
C ALA A 134 20.00 -10.07 -9.86
N TRP A 135 19.66 -11.28 -10.29
CA TRP A 135 18.58 -12.07 -9.70
C TRP A 135 19.07 -13.48 -9.35
N SER A 136 18.87 -13.88 -8.10
CA SER A 136 19.27 -15.18 -7.58
C SER A 136 18.05 -16.03 -7.24
N VAL A 137 18.05 -17.29 -7.69
CA VAL A 137 17.01 -18.28 -7.38
C VAL A 137 17.66 -19.44 -6.63
N ARG A 138 17.10 -19.84 -5.48
CA ARG A 138 17.64 -20.94 -4.65
C ARG A 138 16.60 -21.95 -4.20
#